data_AF-A0A2V9S339-F1
#
_entry.id   AF-A0A2V9S339-F1
#
_cell.length_a   1.000
_cell.length_b   1.000
_cell.length_c   1.000
_cell.angle_alpha   90.00
_cell.angle_beta   90.00
_cell.angle_gamma   90.00
#
_symmetry.space_group_name_H-M   'P 1'
#
loop_
_entity.id
_entity.type
_entity.pdbx_description
1 polymer ?
#
loop_
_entity_poly.entity_id
_entity_poly.type
_entity_poly.pdbx_seq_one_letter_code
_entity_poly.pdbx_strand_id
1 'polypeptide(L)'
;TPSQICEWKGPAPNEPLTAETDTRIAAEQKWYNLTGRLVGVKVEADGDITLVLKDAEGKKAGSVGAEIPVGSIWCELRQTVFGWTTQSFPFSFKESQKLQMREQHIITVTGQAFFDVQHVSADNSNQRTKSKKYAVWEIHPVMALHVDQ
;
A
#
# COMPACT_ATOMS: atom_id res chain seq x y z
N THR A 1 -4.64 10.88 -5.31
CA THR A 1 -3.51 10.26 -6.05
C THR A 1 -2.36 9.99 -5.08
N PRO A 2 -1.39 9.12 -5.41
CA PRO A 2 -0.25 8.84 -4.54
C PRO A 2 0.55 10.07 -4.12
N SER A 3 0.79 11.03 -5.03
CA SER A 3 1.51 12.26 -4.69
C SER A 3 0.80 13.07 -3.61
N GLN A 4 -0.55 13.14 -3.64
CA GLN A 4 -1.33 13.89 -2.66
C GLN A 4 -1.23 13.27 -1.26
N ILE A 5 -1.18 11.93 -1.18
CA ILE A 5 -0.96 11.24 0.11
C ILE A 5 0.47 11.48 0.62
N CYS A 6 1.46 11.55 -0.27
CA CYS A 6 2.84 11.87 0.13
C CYS A 6 2.97 13.29 0.71
N GLU A 7 2.05 14.20 0.36
CA GLU A 7 1.97 15.55 0.94
C GLU A 7 1.22 15.59 2.28
N TRP A 8 0.58 14.49 2.70
CA TRP A 8 -0.13 14.46 3.97
C TRP A 8 0.83 14.60 5.14
N LYS A 9 0.42 15.41 6.11
CA LYS A 9 1.13 15.45 7.39
C LYS A 9 0.97 14.10 8.06
N GLY A 10 2.07 13.59 8.60
CA GLY A 10 1.99 12.48 9.55
C GLY A 10 1.19 12.87 10.79
N PRO A 11 0.80 11.88 11.62
CA PRO A 11 0.14 12.07 12.89
C PRO A 11 0.87 13.05 13.81
N ALA A 12 0.13 13.67 14.74
CA ALA A 12 0.69 14.65 15.66
C ALA A 12 1.81 14.02 16.53
N PRO A 13 2.82 14.81 16.96
CA PRO A 13 3.97 14.28 17.72
C PRO A 13 3.63 13.51 18.99
N ASN A 14 2.48 13.79 19.58
CA ASN A 14 2.05 13.22 20.85
C ASN A 14 1.02 12.10 20.66
N GLU A 15 0.68 11.73 19.42
CA GLU A 15 -0.14 10.54 19.17
C GLU A 15 0.71 9.30 19.52
N PRO A 16 0.24 8.42 20.43
CA PRO A 16 1.00 7.26 20.88
C PRO A 16 0.93 6.14 19.84
N LEU A 17 1.28 6.43 18.59
CA LEU A 17 1.36 5.45 17.53
C LEU A 17 2.65 4.66 17.67
N THR A 18 2.48 3.40 18.04
CA THR A 18 3.52 2.38 18.09
C THR A 18 3.05 1.22 17.22
N ALA A 19 3.96 0.27 16.95
CA ALA A 19 3.60 -0.98 16.29
C ALA A 19 2.50 -1.77 17.03
N GLU A 20 2.30 -1.49 18.32
CA GLU A 20 1.41 -2.22 19.23
C GLU A 20 0.14 -1.41 19.56
N THR A 21 -0.08 -0.26 18.91
CA THR A 21 -1.21 0.61 19.21
C THR A 21 -2.49 0.09 18.55
N ASP A 22 -3.38 -0.49 19.36
CA ASP A 22 -4.66 -1.03 18.88
C ASP A 22 -5.68 0.06 18.48
N THR A 23 -5.55 1.27 19.01
CA THR A 23 -6.52 2.34 18.78
C THR A 23 -6.16 3.19 17.56
N ARG A 24 -7.00 3.09 16.52
CA ARG A 24 -6.91 3.87 15.29
C ARG A 24 -7.17 5.36 15.53
N ILE A 25 -6.27 6.22 15.04
CA ILE A 25 -6.51 7.66 15.01
C ILE A 25 -7.61 8.00 14.00
N ALA A 26 -8.27 9.15 14.15
CA ALA A 26 -9.40 9.55 13.28
C ALA A 26 -9.04 9.61 11.78
N ALA A 27 -7.78 9.88 11.45
CA ALA A 27 -7.30 9.86 10.07
C ALA A 27 -7.30 8.44 9.47
N GLU A 28 -7.05 7.41 10.29
CA GLU A 28 -7.01 6.00 9.85
C GLU A 28 -8.40 5.37 9.70
N GLN A 29 -9.44 6.02 10.20
CA GLN A 29 -10.82 5.51 10.08
C GLN A 29 -11.50 5.90 8.76
N LYS A 30 -10.88 6.82 8.01
CA LYS A 30 -11.43 7.34 6.77
C LYS A 30 -11.15 6.41 5.59
N TRP A 31 -12.17 6.26 4.74
CA TRP A 31 -12.08 5.52 3.50
C TRP A 31 -11.69 6.43 2.35
N TYR A 32 -10.81 5.94 1.49
CA TYR A 32 -10.27 6.68 0.36
C TYR A 32 -10.36 5.84 -0.90
N ASN A 33 -10.58 6.52 -2.03
CA ASN A 33 -10.32 5.98 -3.36
C ASN A 33 -8.98 6.53 -3.83
N LEU A 34 -7.99 5.65 -3.97
CA LEU A 34 -6.66 5.98 -4.43
C LEU A 34 -6.46 5.46 -5.85
N THR A 35 -6.53 6.37 -6.81
CA THR A 35 -6.19 6.09 -8.20
C THR A 35 -4.70 6.29 -8.45
N GLY A 36 -4.04 5.29 -9.03
CA GLY A 36 -2.63 5.33 -9.36
C GLY A 36 -2.22 4.27 -10.38
N ARG A 37 -1.07 4.50 -11.00
CA ARG A 37 -0.36 3.53 -11.83
C ARG A 37 0.30 2.50 -10.93
N LEU A 38 -0.02 1.23 -11.15
CA LEU A 38 0.66 0.12 -10.50
C LEU A 38 2.08 -0.02 -11.07
N VAL A 39 3.08 0.08 -10.19
CA VAL A 39 4.50 0.00 -10.57
C VAL A 39 5.22 -1.18 -9.90
N GLY A 40 4.54 -1.89 -9.01
CA GLY A 40 5.05 -3.09 -8.38
C GLY A 40 3.99 -3.82 -7.58
N VAL A 41 4.14 -5.12 -7.50
CA VAL A 41 3.37 -6.00 -6.61
C VAL A 41 4.39 -6.76 -5.76
N LYS A 42 4.17 -6.84 -4.46
CA LYS A 42 5.00 -7.57 -3.51
C LYS A 42 4.08 -8.41 -2.63
N VAL A 43 4.50 -9.63 -2.34
CA VAL A 43 3.92 -10.40 -1.24
C VAL A 43 4.81 -10.17 -0.03
N GLU A 44 4.23 -9.74 1.07
CA GLU A 44 4.92 -9.48 2.33
C GLU A 44 5.09 -10.76 3.14
N ALA A 45 5.95 -10.72 4.17
CA ALA A 45 6.31 -11.90 4.95
C ALA A 45 5.11 -12.48 5.76
N ASP A 46 4.17 -11.63 6.13
CA ASP A 46 2.88 -11.98 6.75
C ASP A 46 1.85 -12.50 5.73
N GLY A 47 2.16 -12.42 4.44
CA GLY A 47 1.35 -12.89 3.33
C GLY A 47 0.45 -11.84 2.69
N ASP A 48 0.47 -10.60 3.18
CA ASP A 48 -0.26 -9.50 2.56
C ASP A 48 0.30 -9.19 1.18
N ILE A 49 -0.54 -8.66 0.29
CA ILE A 49 -0.10 -8.25 -1.04
C ILE A 49 -0.06 -6.73 -1.10
N THR A 50 1.15 -6.17 -1.15
CA THR A 50 1.37 -4.73 -1.32
C THR A 50 1.39 -4.37 -2.79
N LEU A 51 0.47 -3.49 -3.18
CA LEU A 51 0.41 -2.80 -4.46
C LEU A 51 1.15 -1.47 -4.33
N VAL A 52 2.21 -1.27 -5.10
CA VAL A 52 2.96 -0.01 -5.10
C VAL A 52 2.41 0.90 -6.18
N LEU A 53 1.82 2.02 -5.77
CA LEU A 53 1.14 2.97 -6.65
C LEU A 53 1.93 4.28 -6.79
N LYS A 54 2.07 4.74 -8.03
CA LYS A 54 2.48 6.11 -8.37
C LYS A 54 1.33 6.87 -9.03
N ASP A 55 1.45 8.18 -9.16
CA ASP A 55 0.50 8.96 -9.95
C ASP A 55 0.32 8.36 -11.35
N ALA A 56 -0.91 8.39 -11.87
CA ALA A 56 -1.29 7.72 -13.12
C ALA A 56 -0.40 8.12 -14.32
N GLU A 57 -0.01 9.39 -14.42
CA GLU A 57 0.89 9.88 -15.46
C GLU A 57 2.38 9.66 -15.17
N GLY A 58 2.75 9.27 -13.94
CA GLY A 58 4.13 9.06 -13.52
C GLY A 58 5.00 10.32 -13.43
N LYS A 59 4.42 11.52 -13.57
CA LYS A 59 5.16 12.79 -13.58
C LYS A 59 5.54 13.31 -12.20
N LYS A 60 4.76 12.96 -11.18
CA LYS A 60 5.01 13.40 -9.79
C LYS A 60 5.76 12.32 -9.03
N ALA A 61 6.66 12.77 -8.16
CA ALA A 61 7.43 11.89 -7.27
C ALA A 61 6.53 11.31 -6.16
N GLY A 62 7.03 10.25 -5.51
CA GLY A 62 6.35 9.56 -4.43
C GLY A 62 5.62 8.30 -4.89
N SER A 63 5.47 7.37 -3.95
CA SER A 63 4.70 6.15 -4.11
C SER A 63 4.00 5.79 -2.82
N VAL A 64 2.84 5.16 -2.94
CA VAL A 64 2.01 4.74 -1.80
C VAL A 64 1.78 3.23 -1.90
N GLY A 65 1.96 2.54 -0.78
CA GLY A 65 1.56 1.14 -0.64
C GLY A 65 0.05 1.03 -0.46
N ALA A 66 -0.55 0.02 -1.07
CA ALA A 66 -1.93 -0.37 -0.81
C ALA A 66 -1.98 -1.88 -0.62
N GLU A 67 -2.43 -2.33 0.55
CA GLU A 67 -2.23 -3.71 0.99
C GLU A 67 -3.55 -4.49 1.00
N ILE A 68 -3.50 -5.69 0.40
CA ILE A 68 -4.60 -6.64 0.41
C ILE A 68 -4.26 -7.75 1.42
N PRO A 69 -5.01 -7.84 2.53
CA PRO A 69 -4.74 -8.81 3.58
C PRO A 69 -4.84 -10.27 3.14
N VAL A 70 -4.29 -11.16 3.96
CA VAL A 70 -4.61 -12.60 3.93
C VAL A 70 -6.00 -12.85 4.52
N GLY A 71 -6.85 -13.58 3.78
CA GLY A 71 -8.13 -14.05 4.31
C GLY A 71 -9.14 -14.35 3.22
N SER A 72 -10.20 -15.08 3.58
CA SER A 72 -11.26 -15.46 2.65
C SER A 72 -11.99 -14.26 2.02
N ILE A 73 -12.11 -13.17 2.77
CA ILE A 73 -12.74 -11.92 2.31
C ILE A 73 -12.00 -11.32 1.10
N TRP A 74 -10.68 -11.50 1.02
CA TRP A 74 -9.84 -10.90 -0.01
C TRP A 74 -9.48 -11.86 -1.14
N CYS A 75 -9.99 -13.11 -1.15
CA CYS A 75 -9.60 -14.12 -2.14
C CYS A 75 -9.76 -13.64 -3.58
N GLU A 76 -10.87 -12.98 -3.92
CA GLU A 76 -11.11 -12.49 -5.29
C GLU A 76 -10.15 -11.38 -5.71
N LEU A 77 -9.86 -10.44 -4.80
CA LEU A 77 -8.88 -9.37 -5.02
C LEU A 77 -7.48 -9.97 -5.20
N ARG A 78 -7.09 -10.91 -4.34
CA ARG A 78 -5.81 -11.60 -4.42
C ARG A 78 -5.68 -12.37 -5.74
N GLN A 79 -6.70 -13.12 -6.14
CA GLN A 79 -6.71 -13.83 -7.44
C GLN A 79 -6.55 -12.86 -8.62
N THR A 80 -7.26 -11.74 -8.59
CA THR A 80 -7.17 -10.69 -9.60
C THR A 80 -5.74 -10.17 -9.71
N VAL A 81 -5.14 -9.76 -8.59
CA VAL A 81 -3.77 -9.23 -8.56
C VAL A 81 -2.74 -10.27 -8.99
N PHE A 82 -2.84 -11.51 -8.53
CA PHE A 82 -1.94 -12.58 -8.98
C PHE A 82 -2.08 -12.85 -10.48
N GLY A 83 -3.29 -12.71 -11.04
CA GLY A 83 -3.54 -12.80 -12.49
C GLY A 83 -2.74 -11.81 -13.32
N TRP A 84 -2.39 -10.65 -12.75
CA TRP A 84 -1.54 -9.64 -13.40
C TRP A 84 -0.04 -9.95 -13.32
N THR A 85 0.35 -11.01 -12.61
CA THR A 85 1.75 -11.38 -12.39
C THR A 85 2.12 -12.65 -13.14
N THR A 86 3.40 -12.83 -13.45
CA THR A 86 3.91 -14.08 -14.08
C THR A 86 3.94 -15.27 -13.12
N GLN A 87 3.52 -15.08 -11.85
CA GLN A 87 3.57 -16.12 -10.84
C GLN A 87 2.66 -17.31 -11.20
N SER A 88 3.19 -18.52 -11.01
CA SER A 88 2.45 -19.77 -11.13
C SER A 88 2.21 -20.38 -9.74
N PHE A 89 1.15 -21.18 -9.62
CA PHE A 89 0.78 -21.87 -8.39
C PHE A 89 1.02 -23.39 -8.51
N PRO A 90 1.36 -24.12 -7.41
CA PRO A 90 1.50 -23.62 -6.05
C PRO A 90 2.74 -22.72 -5.87
N PHE A 91 2.59 -21.69 -5.04
CA PHE A 91 3.60 -20.67 -4.78
C PHE A 91 4.00 -20.74 -3.31
N SER A 92 5.29 -20.63 -3.02
CA SER A 92 5.83 -20.62 -1.66
C SER A 92 6.98 -19.64 -1.57
N PHE A 93 6.99 -18.87 -0.49
CA PHE A 93 7.98 -17.84 -0.19
C PHE A 93 8.29 -17.90 1.31
N LYS A 94 9.51 -17.51 1.70
CA LYS A 94 9.94 -17.47 3.11
C LYS A 94 10.03 -16.05 3.66
N GLU A 95 10.24 -15.10 2.77
CA GLU A 95 10.37 -13.69 3.05
C GLU A 95 9.57 -12.92 2.00
N SER A 96 9.50 -11.60 2.17
CA SER A 96 8.82 -10.75 1.21
C SER A 96 9.39 -10.91 -0.21
N GLN A 97 8.52 -11.08 -1.21
CA GLN A 97 8.92 -11.35 -2.59
C GLN A 97 8.22 -10.39 -3.55
N LYS A 98 9.01 -9.67 -4.35
CA LYS A 98 8.48 -8.89 -5.47
C LYS A 98 8.01 -9.82 -6.58
N LEU A 99 6.79 -9.60 -7.08
CA LEU A 99 6.23 -10.33 -8.20
C LEU A 99 6.49 -9.58 -9.51
N GLN A 100 6.83 -10.32 -10.55
CA GLN A 100 6.98 -9.76 -11.89
C GLN A 100 5.60 -9.56 -12.51
N MET A 101 5.30 -8.33 -12.91
CA MET A 101 4.03 -8.00 -13.57
C MET A 101 4.09 -8.39 -15.05
N ARG A 102 2.96 -8.89 -15.59
CA ARG A 102 2.77 -9.19 -17.01
C ARG A 102 2.48 -7.94 -17.82
N GLU A 103 1.73 -7.03 -17.22
CA GLU A 103 1.25 -5.81 -17.84
C GLU A 103 1.13 -4.70 -16.80
N GLN A 104 0.89 -3.49 -17.27
CA GLN A 104 0.78 -2.32 -16.44
C GLN A 104 -0.66 -1.87 -16.33
N HIS A 105 -1.11 -1.58 -15.11
CA HIS A 105 -2.47 -1.11 -14.84
C HIS A 105 -2.46 0.29 -14.23
N ILE A 106 -3.46 1.09 -14.57
CA ILE A 106 -3.93 2.18 -13.73
C ILE A 106 -5.12 1.62 -12.97
N ILE A 107 -5.07 1.72 -11.65
CA ILE A 107 -6.09 1.15 -10.78
C ILE A 107 -6.56 2.19 -9.79
N THR A 108 -7.81 2.05 -9.39
CA THR A 108 -8.38 2.71 -8.21
C THR A 108 -8.58 1.69 -7.12
N VAL A 109 -7.88 1.84 -6.00
CA VAL A 109 -8.10 1.02 -4.80
C VAL A 109 -8.98 1.77 -3.81
N THR A 110 -9.87 1.05 -3.14
CA THR A 110 -10.69 1.58 -2.04
C THR A 110 -10.24 0.91 -0.74
N GLY A 111 -9.89 1.72 0.25
CA GLY A 111 -9.46 1.21 1.56
C GLY A 111 -9.34 2.32 2.59
N GLN A 112 -8.93 1.94 3.80
CA GLN A 112 -8.65 2.89 4.87
C GLN A 112 -7.21 3.38 4.80
N ALA A 113 -6.98 4.63 5.20
CA ALA A 113 -5.60 5.08 5.41
C ALA A 113 -5.02 4.41 6.65
N PHE A 114 -3.76 4.02 6.59
CA PHE A 114 -3.00 3.50 7.72
C PHE A 114 -1.67 4.25 7.79
N PHE A 115 -1.23 4.62 8.99
CA PHE A 115 0.09 5.22 9.17
C PHE A 115 1.06 4.14 9.64
N ASP A 116 1.79 3.57 8.70
CA ASP A 116 2.75 2.52 8.99
C ASP A 116 3.97 3.12 9.69
N VAL A 117 4.22 2.68 10.92
CA VAL A 117 5.34 3.10 11.76
C VAL A 117 6.56 2.18 11.64
N GLN A 118 6.49 1.12 10.81
CA GLN A 118 7.55 0.13 10.63
C GLN A 118 8.26 0.25 9.28
N HIS A 119 7.57 0.61 8.19
CA HIS A 119 8.18 0.68 6.87
C HIS A 119 8.29 2.13 6.34
N VAL A 120 9.38 2.40 5.63
CA VAL A 120 9.60 3.65 4.88
C VAL A 120 10.10 3.29 3.50
N SER A 121 9.59 3.99 2.50
CA SER A 121 10.10 3.93 1.13
C SER A 121 11.58 4.35 1.12
N ALA A 122 12.40 3.67 0.32
CA ALA A 122 13.84 3.96 0.27
C ALA A 122 14.18 5.42 -0.11
N ASP A 123 13.25 6.14 -0.75
CA ASP A 123 13.38 7.55 -1.14
C ASP A 123 12.86 8.54 -0.08
N ASN A 124 12.33 8.07 1.05
CA ASN A 124 11.76 8.86 2.15
C ASN A 124 10.67 9.86 1.69
N SER A 125 10.02 9.62 0.55
CA SER A 125 9.14 10.58 -0.12
C SER A 125 7.89 10.97 0.68
N ASN A 126 7.53 10.19 1.69
CA ASN A 126 6.37 10.37 2.57
C ASN A 126 6.72 10.20 4.06
N GLN A 127 7.99 10.41 4.43
CA GLN A 127 8.47 10.32 5.81
C GLN A 127 8.28 11.64 6.59
N ARG A 128 8.09 11.53 7.91
CA ARG A 128 8.19 12.67 8.82
C ARG A 128 9.65 13.14 8.99
N THR A 129 9.90 14.43 8.75
CA THR A 129 11.24 15.05 8.77
C THR A 129 12.03 14.92 10.08
N LYS A 130 11.38 14.65 11.22
CA LYS A 130 12.03 14.59 12.55
C LYS A 130 12.32 13.17 13.05
N SER A 131 11.80 12.11 12.43
CA SER A 131 12.00 10.73 12.85
C SER A 131 12.66 9.93 11.72
N LYS A 132 13.99 9.82 11.75
CA LYS A 132 14.80 9.07 10.76
C LYS A 132 14.51 7.56 10.73
N LYS A 133 13.77 7.06 11.72
CA LYS A 133 13.26 5.69 11.79
C LYS A 133 11.75 5.76 11.58
N TYR A 134 11.34 5.46 10.35
CA TYR A 134 10.03 4.94 9.96
C TYR A 134 8.79 5.81 10.26
N ALA A 135 8.12 6.29 9.21
CA ALA A 135 6.68 6.11 9.05
C ALA A 135 6.13 6.67 7.72
N VAL A 136 5.08 6.04 7.15
CA VAL A 136 4.43 6.44 5.89
C VAL A 136 2.93 6.22 5.89
N TRP A 137 2.18 7.04 5.13
CA TRP A 137 0.77 6.75 4.84
C TRP A 137 0.64 5.69 3.75
N GLU A 138 -0.22 4.71 3.99
CA GLU A 138 -0.61 3.65 3.06
C GLU A 138 -2.13 3.44 3.07
N ILE A 139 -2.62 2.58 2.17
CA ILE A 139 -4.01 2.12 2.17
C ILE A 139 -4.07 0.67 2.65
N HIS A 140 -4.55 0.43 3.87
CA HIS A 140 -4.68 -0.91 4.45
C HIS A 140 -5.90 -0.93 5.39
N PRO A 141 -6.88 -1.84 5.22
CA PRO A 141 -6.94 -2.85 4.16
C PRO A 141 -7.53 -2.26 2.88
N VAL A 142 -7.07 -2.75 1.74
CA VAL A 142 -7.80 -2.62 0.47
C VAL A 142 -9.00 -3.55 0.49
N MET A 143 -10.17 -3.00 0.16
CA MET A 143 -11.45 -3.72 0.16
C MET A 143 -12.15 -3.69 -1.19
N ALA A 144 -11.75 -2.80 -2.09
CA ALA A 144 -12.17 -2.85 -3.48
C ALA A 144 -11.05 -2.39 -4.40
N LEU A 145 -11.11 -2.87 -5.63
CA LEU A 145 -10.16 -2.54 -6.68
C LEU A 145 -10.90 -2.42 -8.01
N HIS A 146 -10.60 -1.37 -8.75
CA HIS A 146 -11.08 -1.14 -10.10
C HIS A 146 -9.89 -0.90 -11.03
N VAL A 147 -9.94 -1.46 -12.23
CA VAL A 147 -8.94 -1.21 -13.28
C VAL A 147 -9.50 -0.12 -14.18
N ASP A 148 -8.81 1.01 -14.24
CA ASP A 148 -9.20 2.13 -15.10
C ASP A 148 -8.74 1.82 -16.54
N GLN A 149 -9.68 1.83 -17.50
CA GLN A 149 -9.41 1.59 -18.93
C GLN A 149 -8.90 2.85 -19.65
#